data_AF-A0A3T2V0D6-F1
#
_entry.id   AF-A0A3T2V0D6-F1
#
_cell.length_a   1.000
_cell.length_b   1.000
_cell.length_c   1.000
_cell.angle_alpha   90.00
_cell.angle_beta   90.00
_cell.angle_gamma   90.00
#
_symmetry.space_group_name_H-M   'P 1'
#
loop_
_entity.id
_entity.type
_entity.pdbx_description
1 polymer ?
#
loop_
_entity_poly.entity_id
_entity_poly.type
_entity_poly.pdbx_seq_one_letter_code
_entity_poly.pdbx_strand_id
1 'polypeptide(L)'
;MNEHHQPFEEIRHYGTEGQEFWSARELAPLLDYRDWRNFQKVLARATQACEASNQAASDHFVETTKMVVLGSGAQRELEDVHLSRYACYLVVQNGDPAKPVIAAGQTYFAIQTRRQELADDEAFRQLREDEKRLFLRNELKEHNKQLVEAAQQAGVATAIDFAIFQNHGYRGLYGGLDQKAIHQRKGLKKNQNILDHMGSTELAANLFRATQTEEKLKRDGVNSKQQANTTHFDVGRKVRQTIQELGGTMPEELPTPQVSIKQLENSVKITEKK
;
A
#
# COMPACT_ATOMS: atom_id res chain seq x y z
N MET A 1 0.93 17.74 17.63
CA MET A 1 0.03 16.94 18.51
C MET A 1 -0.90 17.94 19.16
N ASN A 2 -2.19 17.89 18.87
CA ASN A 2 -3.14 18.91 19.33
C ASN A 2 -3.45 18.74 20.82
N GLU A 3 -3.53 19.84 21.55
CA GLU A 3 -3.78 19.95 23.01
C GLU A 3 -5.07 19.26 23.50
N HIS A 4 -5.95 18.82 22.59
CA HIS A 4 -7.20 18.11 22.91
C HIS A 4 -7.08 16.58 22.97
N HIS A 5 -5.95 15.98 22.58
CA HIS A 5 -5.78 14.51 22.64
C HIS A 5 -5.44 14.00 24.05
N GLN A 6 -4.82 14.83 24.89
CA GLN A 6 -4.45 14.45 26.27
C GLN A 6 -5.66 14.33 27.21
N PRO A 7 -6.65 15.25 27.20
CA PRO A 7 -7.80 15.17 28.11
C PRO A 7 -8.68 13.92 27.94
N PHE A 8 -8.80 13.37 26.73
CA PHE A 8 -9.63 12.19 26.48
C PHE A 8 -9.00 10.90 27.00
N GLU A 9 -7.69 10.70 26.79
CA GLU A 9 -6.99 9.52 27.32
C GLU A 9 -6.80 9.60 28.84
N GLU A 10 -6.77 10.79 29.42
CA GLU A 10 -6.63 11.01 30.87
C GLU A 10 -7.85 10.55 31.68
N ILE A 11 -9.05 10.62 31.11
CA ILE A 11 -10.30 10.14 31.74
C ILE A 11 -10.63 8.68 31.38
N ARG A 12 -9.66 7.94 30.83
CA ARG A 12 -9.80 6.52 30.56
C ARG A 12 -9.70 5.72 31.85
N HIS A 13 -10.68 4.85 32.06
CA HIS A 13 -10.72 3.89 33.15
C HIS A 13 -10.58 2.46 32.65
N TYR A 14 -10.32 1.54 33.56
CA TYR A 14 -10.27 0.11 33.29
C TYR A 14 -11.28 -0.62 34.16
N GLY A 15 -12.07 -1.49 33.54
CA GLY A 15 -12.99 -2.39 34.23
C GLY A 15 -12.24 -3.52 34.95
N THR A 16 -12.99 -4.36 35.66
CA THR A 16 -12.44 -5.49 36.44
C THR A 16 -11.73 -6.54 35.60
N GLU A 17 -12.00 -6.59 34.29
CA GLU A 17 -11.39 -7.52 33.33
C GLU A 17 -10.38 -6.82 32.40
N GLY A 18 -10.01 -5.57 32.71
CA GLY A 18 -9.03 -4.80 31.95
C GLY A 18 -9.57 -4.12 30.68
N GLN A 19 -10.88 -4.16 30.45
CA GLN A 19 -11.53 -3.43 29.37
C GLN A 19 -11.50 -1.91 29.63
N GLU A 20 -11.08 -1.12 28.64
CA GLU A 20 -11.10 0.33 28.76
C GLU A 20 -12.53 0.90 28.63
N PHE A 21 -12.87 1.88 29.46
CA PHE A 21 -14.13 2.62 29.40
C PHE A 21 -13.96 4.08 29.81
N TRP A 22 -14.96 4.89 29.44
CA TRP A 22 -15.06 6.30 29.80
C TRP A 22 -16.39 6.58 30.49
N SER A 23 -16.36 7.37 31.58
CA SER A 23 -17.58 7.87 32.21
C SER A 23 -18.17 8.99 31.34
N ALA A 24 -19.46 8.87 31.00
CA ALA A 24 -20.20 9.91 30.29
C ALA A 24 -20.24 11.22 31.09
N ARG A 25 -20.28 11.15 32.43
CA ARG A 25 -20.19 12.32 33.32
C ARG A 25 -18.86 13.06 33.23
N GLU A 26 -17.77 12.37 32.93
CA GLU A 26 -16.43 12.96 32.76
C GLU A 26 -16.19 13.43 31.33
N LEU A 27 -16.79 12.75 30.35
CA LEU A 27 -16.73 13.13 28.96
C LEU A 27 -17.56 14.39 28.64
N ALA A 28 -18.72 14.57 29.28
CA ALA A 28 -19.63 15.69 28.97
C ALA A 28 -18.97 17.08 29.10
N PRO A 29 -18.23 17.40 30.19
CA PRO A 29 -17.52 18.67 30.32
C PRO A 29 -16.42 18.86 29.28
N LEU A 30 -15.70 17.79 28.89
CA LEU A 30 -14.66 17.86 27.85
C LEU A 30 -15.27 18.20 26.48
N LEU A 31 -16.52 17.80 26.25
CA LEU A 31 -17.29 18.11 25.05
C LEU A 31 -18.14 19.41 25.20
N ASP A 32 -17.88 20.22 26.23
CA ASP A 32 -18.55 21.47 26.55
C ASP A 32 -20.07 21.34 26.81
N TYR A 33 -20.51 20.19 27.32
CA TYR A 33 -21.89 20.00 27.82
C TYR A 33 -21.94 20.22 29.33
N ARG A 34 -22.47 21.38 29.72
CA ARG A 34 -22.66 21.76 31.14
C ARG A 34 -23.94 21.20 31.75
N ASP A 35 -24.99 21.03 30.94
CA ASP A 35 -26.27 20.46 31.36
C ASP A 35 -26.35 18.98 30.96
N TRP A 36 -26.46 18.11 31.96
CA TRP A 36 -26.58 16.67 31.79
C TRP A 36 -27.75 16.27 30.89
N ARG A 37 -28.90 16.96 30.98
CA ARG A 37 -30.09 16.63 30.17
C ARG A 37 -29.83 16.82 28.68
N ASN A 38 -29.00 17.80 28.33
CA ASN A 38 -28.60 18.01 26.94
C ASN A 38 -27.62 16.94 26.47
N PHE A 39 -26.72 16.49 27.35
CA PHE A 39 -25.81 15.39 27.02
C PHE A 39 -26.55 14.05 26.91
N GLN A 40 -27.56 13.77 27.75
CA GLN A 40 -28.41 12.59 27.63
C GLN A 40 -29.08 12.47 26.24
N LYS A 41 -29.48 13.60 25.64
CA LYS A 41 -30.00 13.62 24.26
C LYS A 41 -28.95 13.25 23.21
N VAL A 42 -27.68 13.55 23.46
CA VAL A 42 -26.56 13.14 22.59
C VAL A 42 -26.30 11.64 22.76
N LEU A 43 -26.25 11.15 24.01
CA LEU A 43 -26.10 9.73 24.31
C LEU A 43 -27.20 8.92 23.61
N ALA A 44 -28.47 9.32 23.74
CA ALA A 44 -29.59 8.64 23.07
C ALA A 44 -29.43 8.57 21.55
N ARG A 45 -28.99 9.66 20.90
CA ARG A 45 -28.72 9.66 19.45
C ARG A 45 -27.53 8.79 19.08
N ALA A 46 -26.47 8.79 19.88
CA ALA A 46 -25.30 7.95 19.68
C ALA A 46 -25.62 6.45 19.84
N THR A 47 -26.47 6.10 20.81
CA THR A 47 -27.01 4.74 21.00
C THR A 47 -27.82 4.31 19.78
N GLN A 48 -28.73 5.17 19.29
CA GLN A 48 -29.49 4.87 18.06
C GLN A 48 -28.58 4.67 16.84
N ALA A 49 -27.54 5.50 16.68
CA ALA A 49 -26.57 5.34 15.59
C ALA A 49 -25.76 4.03 15.71
N CYS A 50 -25.45 3.61 16.93
CA CYS A 50 -24.80 2.33 17.22
C CYS A 50 -25.67 1.15 16.77
N GLU A 51 -26.93 1.14 17.19
CA GLU A 51 -27.90 0.09 16.83
C GLU A 51 -28.16 0.05 15.32
N ALA A 52 -28.32 1.22 14.68
CA ALA A 52 -28.49 1.33 13.24
C ALA A 52 -27.26 0.85 12.45
N SER A 53 -26.08 0.82 13.08
CA SER A 53 -24.84 0.27 12.53
C SER A 53 -24.67 -1.23 12.79
N ASN A 54 -25.74 -1.92 13.21
CA ASN A 54 -25.76 -3.34 13.60
C ASN A 54 -24.76 -3.70 14.71
N GLN A 55 -24.46 -2.75 15.61
CA GLN A 55 -23.67 -3.01 16.82
C GLN A 55 -24.61 -3.12 18.02
N ALA A 56 -24.35 -4.06 18.93
CA ALA A 56 -25.14 -4.19 20.16
C ALA A 56 -24.86 -3.02 21.10
N ALA A 57 -25.87 -2.17 21.34
CA ALA A 57 -25.72 -1.00 22.20
C ALA A 57 -25.22 -1.34 23.61
N SER A 58 -25.62 -2.50 24.16
CA SER A 58 -25.19 -3.00 25.47
C SER A 58 -23.68 -3.19 25.59
N ASP A 59 -22.97 -3.42 24.48
CA ASP A 59 -21.52 -3.63 24.48
C ASP A 59 -20.74 -2.31 24.52
N HIS A 60 -21.45 -1.19 24.40
CA HIS A 60 -20.88 0.12 24.14
C HIS A 60 -21.42 1.22 25.05
N PHE A 61 -22.65 1.10 25.54
CA PHE A 61 -23.33 2.04 26.43
C PHE A 61 -23.90 1.27 27.62
N VAL A 62 -23.17 1.26 28.74
CA VAL A 62 -23.58 0.55 29.96
C VAL A 62 -24.07 1.55 31.00
N GLU A 63 -25.36 1.54 31.30
CA GLU A 63 -25.93 2.38 32.35
C GLU A 63 -25.37 2.02 33.72
N THR A 64 -25.03 3.04 34.51
CA THR A 64 -24.44 2.88 35.84
C THR A 64 -24.81 4.07 36.73
N THR A 65 -24.37 4.05 37.97
CA THR A 65 -24.56 5.14 38.93
C THR A 65 -23.22 5.59 39.49
N LYS A 66 -22.95 6.89 39.44
CA LYS A 66 -21.79 7.53 40.07
C LYS A 66 -22.18 8.09 41.43
N MET A 67 -21.48 7.68 42.47
CA MET A 67 -21.62 8.24 43.82
C MET A 67 -20.87 9.56 43.95
N VAL A 68 -21.54 10.60 44.43
CA VAL A 68 -20.92 11.91 44.70
C VAL A 68 -21.17 12.36 46.14
N VAL A 69 -20.15 12.97 46.75
CA VAL A 69 -20.24 13.57 48.09
C VAL A 69 -20.75 15.01 47.96
N LEU A 70 -21.85 15.33 48.63
CA LEU A 70 -22.43 16.66 48.70
C LEU A 70 -21.63 17.54 49.67
N GLY A 71 -21.75 18.87 49.56
CA GLY A 71 -21.10 19.81 50.48
C GLY A 71 -21.48 19.65 51.96
N SER A 72 -22.54 18.90 52.25
CA SER A 72 -22.97 18.50 53.60
C SER A 72 -22.37 17.18 54.10
N GLY A 73 -21.54 16.50 53.31
CA GLY A 73 -20.98 15.16 53.61
C GLY A 73 -21.91 13.99 53.26
N ALA A 74 -23.17 14.25 52.89
CA ALA A 74 -24.10 13.22 52.42
C ALA A 74 -23.73 12.73 51.01
N GLN A 75 -23.93 11.45 50.72
CA GLN A 75 -23.69 10.89 49.39
C GLN A 75 -24.97 10.84 48.56
N ARG A 76 -24.85 11.06 47.24
CA ARG A 76 -25.96 10.97 46.29
C ARG A 76 -25.54 10.15 45.07
N GLU A 77 -26.43 9.27 44.63
CA GLU A 77 -26.31 8.57 43.34
C GLU A 77 -26.74 9.48 42.20
N LEU A 78 -25.90 9.54 41.17
CA LEU A 78 -26.20 10.19 39.89
C LEU A 78 -26.12 9.16 38.77
N GLU A 79 -27.12 9.14 37.90
CA GLU A 79 -27.08 8.34 36.67
C GLU A 79 -25.83 8.67 35.85
N ASP A 80 -25.15 7.65 35.34
CA ASP A 80 -23.99 7.76 34.45
C ASP A 80 -24.05 6.63 33.41
N VAL A 81 -23.19 6.72 32.39
CA VAL A 81 -23.06 5.69 31.36
C VAL A 81 -21.58 5.43 31.14
N HIS A 82 -21.17 4.18 31.25
CA HIS A 82 -19.85 3.76 30.81
C HIS A 82 -19.86 3.54 29.31
N LEU A 83 -18.95 4.23 28.63
CA LEU A 83 -18.83 4.27 27.19
C LEU A 83 -17.59 3.49 26.76
N SER A 84 -17.73 2.66 25.74
CA SER A 84 -16.57 2.16 25.00
C SER A 84 -15.90 3.31 24.22
N ARG A 85 -14.65 3.09 23.77
CA ARG A 85 -13.98 4.05 22.88
C ARG A 85 -14.80 4.33 21.61
N TYR A 86 -15.42 3.29 21.06
CA TYR A 86 -16.32 3.40 19.91
C TYR A 86 -17.56 4.25 20.23
N ALA A 87 -18.20 4.05 21.38
CA ALA A 87 -19.30 4.88 21.83
C ALA A 87 -18.90 6.35 22.00
N CYS A 88 -17.70 6.63 22.52
CA CYS A 88 -17.19 7.99 22.63
C CYS A 88 -17.08 8.68 21.24
N TYR A 89 -16.65 7.94 20.21
CA TYR A 89 -16.62 8.47 18.84
C TYR A 89 -18.02 8.76 18.29
N LEU A 90 -18.99 7.87 18.54
CA LEU A 90 -20.38 8.11 18.15
C LEU A 90 -21.00 9.31 18.88
N VAL A 91 -20.66 9.51 20.16
CA VAL A 91 -21.08 10.70 20.93
C VAL A 91 -20.55 11.98 20.29
N VAL A 92 -19.29 12.00 19.84
CA VAL A 92 -18.73 13.16 19.12
C VAL A 92 -19.41 13.35 17.77
N GLN A 93 -19.63 12.28 17.00
CA GLN A 93 -20.29 12.37 15.68
C GLN A 93 -21.74 12.89 15.77
N ASN A 94 -22.46 12.56 16.86
CA ASN A 94 -23.85 12.95 17.10
C ASN A 94 -24.02 14.20 17.99
N GLY A 95 -22.92 14.84 18.37
CA GLY A 95 -22.93 16.05 19.18
C GLY A 95 -23.47 17.27 18.42
N ASP A 96 -23.77 18.34 19.15
CA ASP A 96 -24.12 19.66 18.62
C ASP A 96 -22.92 20.29 17.88
N PRO A 97 -23.00 20.45 16.54
CA PRO A 97 -21.91 21.02 15.75
C PRO A 97 -21.65 22.51 16.03
N ALA A 98 -22.55 23.21 16.72
CA ALA A 98 -22.30 24.58 17.18
C ALA A 98 -21.20 24.66 18.27
N LYS A 99 -20.85 23.53 18.91
CA LYS A 99 -19.76 23.45 19.89
C LYS A 99 -18.41 23.24 19.20
N PRO A 100 -17.40 24.12 19.39
CA PRO A 100 -16.12 24.02 18.69
C PRO A 100 -15.40 22.68 18.83
N VAL A 101 -15.47 22.04 20.01
CA VAL A 101 -14.86 20.73 20.26
C VAL A 101 -15.53 19.60 19.46
N ILE A 102 -16.85 19.67 19.26
CA ILE A 102 -17.60 18.73 18.43
C ILE A 102 -17.24 18.93 16.95
N ALA A 103 -17.25 20.18 16.48
CA ALA A 103 -16.87 20.51 15.10
C ALA A 103 -15.42 20.08 14.77
N ALA A 104 -14.50 20.26 15.72
CA ALA A 104 -13.12 19.79 15.60
C ALA A 104 -13.03 18.26 15.51
N GLY A 105 -13.81 17.54 16.34
CA GLY A 105 -13.91 16.08 16.28
C GLY A 105 -14.48 15.57 14.96
N GLN A 106 -15.55 16.19 14.44
CA GLN A 106 -16.12 15.85 13.13
C GLN A 106 -15.13 16.11 11.98
N THR A 107 -14.41 17.23 12.04
CA THR A 107 -13.34 17.54 11.07
C THR A 107 -12.21 16.50 11.13
N TYR A 108 -11.83 16.09 12.33
CA TYR A 108 -10.84 15.03 12.52
C TYR A 108 -11.28 13.72 11.86
N PHE A 109 -12.53 13.28 12.06
CA PHE A 109 -13.04 12.07 11.40
C PHE A 109 -13.00 12.19 9.88
N ALA A 110 -13.46 13.31 9.30
CA ALA A 110 -13.39 13.52 7.84
C ALA A 110 -11.96 13.43 7.29
N ILE A 111 -10.99 14.03 8.00
CA ILE A 111 -9.57 14.00 7.61
C ILE A 111 -8.98 12.59 7.79
N GLN A 112 -9.26 11.90 8.90
CA GLN A 112 -8.73 10.56 9.13
C GLN A 112 -9.32 9.54 8.16
N THR A 113 -10.61 9.61 7.86
CA THR A 113 -11.24 8.77 6.83
C THR A 113 -10.55 8.98 5.50
N ARG A 114 -10.34 10.23 5.07
CA ARG A 114 -9.64 10.51 3.81
C ARG A 114 -8.19 10.00 3.81
N ARG A 115 -7.50 10.13 4.94
CA ARG A 115 -6.13 9.61 5.09
C ARG A 115 -6.09 8.10 4.96
N GLN A 116 -7.05 7.38 5.56
CA GLN A 116 -7.14 5.93 5.48
C GLN A 116 -7.50 5.48 4.06
N GLU A 117 -8.48 6.12 3.40
CA GLU A 117 -8.82 5.87 2.00
C GLU A 117 -7.59 5.99 1.08
N LEU A 118 -6.78 7.03 1.27
CA LEU A 118 -5.56 7.24 0.49
C LEU A 118 -4.48 6.20 0.77
N ALA A 119 -4.34 5.75 2.02
CA ALA A 119 -3.41 4.70 2.39
C ALA A 119 -3.83 3.34 1.81
N ASP A 120 -5.12 3.03 1.85
CA ASP A 120 -5.69 1.83 1.24
C ASP A 120 -5.52 1.86 -0.28
N ASP A 121 -5.72 3.02 -0.92
CA ASP A 121 -5.46 3.24 -2.35
C ASP A 121 -3.98 2.97 -2.73
N GLU A 122 -3.03 3.36 -1.89
CA GLU A 122 -1.60 3.11 -2.13
C GLU A 122 -1.27 1.61 -1.98
N ALA A 123 -1.77 0.96 -0.94
CA ALA A 123 -1.65 -0.49 -0.77
C ALA A 123 -2.29 -1.26 -1.96
N PHE A 124 -3.45 -0.81 -2.43
CA PHE A 124 -4.14 -1.39 -3.58
C PHE A 124 -3.42 -1.09 -4.92
N ARG A 125 -2.70 0.03 -5.02
CA ARG A 125 -1.79 0.29 -6.16
C ARG A 125 -0.59 -0.64 -6.14
N GLN A 126 -0.02 -0.92 -4.97
CA GLN A 126 1.12 -1.84 -4.83
C GLN A 126 0.73 -3.30 -5.13
N LEU A 127 -0.44 -3.77 -4.67
CA LEU A 127 -0.97 -5.09 -5.04
C LEU A 127 -1.11 -5.22 -6.56
N ARG A 128 -1.68 -4.22 -7.23
CA ARG A 128 -1.73 -4.17 -8.71
C ARG A 128 -0.35 -4.09 -9.37
N GLU A 129 0.66 -3.57 -8.68
CA GLU A 129 2.02 -3.48 -9.19
C GLU A 129 2.71 -4.84 -9.14
N ASP A 130 2.62 -5.55 -8.02
CA ASP A 130 3.16 -6.90 -7.85
C ASP A 130 2.48 -7.92 -8.77
N GLU A 131 1.17 -7.83 -8.98
CA GLU A 131 0.44 -8.63 -9.97
C GLU A 131 0.95 -8.37 -11.40
N LYS A 132 1.14 -7.09 -11.77
CA LYS A 132 1.72 -6.73 -13.07
C LYS A 132 3.16 -7.23 -13.22
N ARG A 133 3.96 -7.17 -12.16
CA ARG A 133 5.33 -7.70 -12.15
C ARG A 133 5.34 -9.20 -12.40
N LEU A 134 4.49 -9.95 -11.69
CA LEU A 134 4.32 -11.39 -11.89
C LEU A 134 3.93 -11.72 -13.33
N PHE A 135 2.90 -11.06 -13.85
CA PHE A 135 2.44 -11.24 -15.23
C PHE A 135 3.56 -10.96 -16.25
N LEU A 136 4.14 -9.76 -16.21
CA LEU A 136 5.17 -9.35 -17.17
C LEU A 136 6.45 -10.20 -17.07
N ARG A 137 6.79 -10.69 -15.88
CA ARG A 137 7.95 -11.57 -15.69
C ARG A 137 7.74 -12.94 -16.29
N ASN A 138 6.51 -13.47 -16.24
CA ASN A 138 6.13 -14.71 -16.89
C ASN A 138 6.12 -14.55 -18.41
N GLU A 139 5.51 -13.49 -18.94
CA GLU A 139 5.56 -13.17 -20.38
C GLU A 139 7.01 -13.04 -20.87
N LEU A 140 7.84 -12.29 -20.15
CA LEU A 140 9.25 -12.13 -20.47
C LEU A 140 10.03 -13.46 -20.42
N LYS A 141 9.65 -14.39 -19.54
CA LYS A 141 10.26 -15.72 -19.47
C LYS A 141 9.94 -16.52 -20.74
N GLU A 142 8.70 -16.51 -21.19
CA GLU A 142 8.30 -17.24 -22.40
C GLU A 142 8.90 -16.63 -23.67
N HIS A 143 8.83 -15.31 -23.84
CA HIS A 143 9.44 -14.65 -25.00
C HIS A 143 10.96 -14.70 -25.00
N ASN A 144 11.63 -14.77 -23.85
CA ASN A 144 13.07 -15.02 -23.83
C ASN A 144 13.45 -16.39 -24.36
N LYS A 145 12.60 -17.42 -24.23
CA LYS A 145 12.86 -18.73 -24.87
C LYS A 145 12.80 -18.59 -26.39
N GLN A 146 11.78 -17.91 -26.90
CA GLN A 146 11.61 -17.69 -28.34
C GLN A 146 12.73 -16.82 -28.92
N LEU A 147 13.15 -15.78 -28.20
CA LEU A 147 14.32 -14.97 -28.55
C LEU A 147 15.61 -15.80 -28.61
N VAL A 148 15.81 -16.70 -27.64
CA VAL A 148 16.97 -17.61 -27.61
C VAL A 148 16.96 -18.53 -28.83
N GLU A 149 15.80 -19.11 -29.18
CA GLU A 149 15.64 -19.93 -30.39
C GLU A 149 15.94 -19.15 -31.67
N ALA A 150 15.40 -17.93 -31.81
CA ALA A 150 15.67 -17.06 -32.95
C ALA A 150 17.16 -16.67 -33.05
N ALA A 151 17.79 -16.36 -31.92
CA ALA A 151 19.22 -16.06 -31.87
C ALA A 151 20.07 -17.29 -32.23
N GLN A 152 19.66 -18.49 -31.81
CA GLN A 152 20.34 -19.74 -32.19
C GLN A 152 20.29 -19.97 -33.69
N GLN A 153 19.13 -19.77 -34.32
CA GLN A 153 18.97 -19.84 -35.78
C GLN A 153 19.82 -18.80 -36.51
N ALA A 154 20.04 -17.64 -35.89
CA ALA A 154 20.93 -16.58 -36.37
C ALA A 154 22.43 -16.84 -36.11
N GLY A 155 22.82 -17.99 -35.57
CA GLY A 155 24.22 -18.38 -35.37
C GLY A 155 24.79 -18.07 -33.98
N VAL A 156 23.96 -17.73 -32.98
CA VAL A 156 24.36 -17.63 -31.56
C VAL A 156 24.33 -19.04 -30.96
N ALA A 157 25.48 -19.72 -30.89
CA ALA A 157 25.52 -21.15 -30.57
C ALA A 157 26.05 -21.48 -29.17
N THR A 158 27.07 -20.76 -28.69
CA THR A 158 27.73 -21.10 -27.42
C THR A 158 27.18 -20.30 -26.25
N ALA A 159 27.38 -20.80 -25.02
CA ALA A 159 27.01 -20.06 -23.81
C ALA A 159 27.67 -18.65 -23.75
N ILE A 160 28.90 -18.52 -24.26
CA ILE A 160 29.60 -17.23 -24.35
C ILE A 160 28.93 -16.33 -25.38
N ASP A 161 28.55 -16.85 -26.55
CA ASP A 161 27.84 -16.06 -27.57
C ASP A 161 26.48 -15.56 -27.02
N PHE A 162 25.75 -16.39 -26.27
CA PHE A 162 24.51 -15.96 -25.62
C PHE A 162 24.73 -14.89 -24.55
N ALA A 163 25.78 -15.01 -23.73
CA ALA A 163 26.10 -13.99 -22.74
C ALA A 163 26.43 -12.64 -23.41
N ILE A 164 27.16 -12.67 -24.54
CA ILE A 164 27.44 -11.48 -25.36
C ILE A 164 26.13 -10.92 -25.93
N PHE A 165 25.32 -11.76 -26.56
CA PHE A 165 24.04 -11.37 -27.16
C PHE A 165 23.10 -10.69 -26.16
N GLN A 166 22.97 -11.25 -24.96
CA GLN A 166 22.15 -10.66 -23.90
C GLN A 166 22.70 -9.32 -23.43
N ASN A 167 24.02 -9.20 -23.27
CA ASN A 167 24.65 -7.93 -22.91
C ASN A 167 24.46 -6.86 -23.99
N HIS A 168 24.45 -7.21 -25.28
CA HIS A 168 24.14 -6.23 -26.33
C HIS A 168 22.74 -5.63 -26.17
N GLY A 169 21.75 -6.47 -25.88
CA GLY A 169 20.40 -6.00 -25.59
C GLY A 169 20.32 -5.09 -24.37
N TYR A 170 21.02 -5.44 -23.27
CA TYR A 170 21.11 -4.58 -22.09
C TYR A 170 21.77 -3.24 -22.41
N ARG A 171 22.92 -3.25 -23.11
CA ARG A 171 23.65 -2.02 -23.46
C ARG A 171 22.80 -1.09 -24.34
N GLY A 172 21.96 -1.63 -25.22
CA GLY A 172 21.03 -0.82 -26.00
C GLY A 172 19.99 -0.11 -25.12
N LEU A 173 19.34 -0.85 -24.23
CA LEU A 173 18.23 -0.33 -23.41
C LEU A 173 18.70 0.56 -22.25
N TYR A 174 19.80 0.19 -21.59
CA TYR A 174 20.32 0.81 -20.37
C TYR A 174 21.49 1.77 -20.64
N GLY A 175 21.51 2.46 -21.79
CA GLY A 175 22.47 3.53 -22.04
C GLY A 175 23.94 3.09 -22.03
N GLY A 176 24.23 1.87 -22.45
CA GLY A 176 25.57 1.30 -22.51
C GLY A 176 25.96 0.42 -21.32
N LEU A 177 25.10 0.31 -20.29
CA LEU A 177 25.35 -0.58 -19.15
C LEU A 177 25.20 -2.06 -19.55
N ASP A 178 26.16 -2.88 -19.12
CA ASP A 178 26.05 -4.33 -19.21
C ASP A 178 25.31 -4.93 -18.00
N GLN A 179 25.10 -6.23 -17.99
CA GLN A 179 24.41 -6.92 -16.90
C GLN A 179 25.06 -6.66 -15.52
N LYS A 180 26.40 -6.60 -15.45
CA LYS A 180 27.13 -6.41 -14.19
C LYS A 180 26.93 -4.99 -13.67
N ALA A 181 26.99 -4.00 -14.54
CA ALA A 181 26.79 -2.60 -14.19
C ALA A 181 25.35 -2.32 -13.77
N ILE A 182 24.35 -2.95 -14.42
CA ILE A 182 22.94 -2.86 -13.99
C ILE A 182 22.76 -3.46 -12.60
N HIS A 183 23.35 -4.64 -12.37
CA HIS A 183 23.29 -5.34 -11.08
C HIS A 183 23.86 -4.48 -9.94
N GLN A 184 25.02 -3.86 -10.18
CA GLN A 184 25.66 -2.95 -9.22
C GLN A 184 24.82 -1.68 -8.99
N ARG A 185 24.32 -1.05 -10.06
CA ARG A 185 23.53 0.19 -9.98
C ARG A 185 22.25 -0.02 -9.17
N LYS A 186 21.64 -1.20 -9.29
CA LYS A 186 20.43 -1.57 -8.54
C LYS A 186 20.72 -2.00 -7.09
N GLY A 187 21.98 -2.08 -6.67
CA GLY A 187 22.35 -2.48 -5.31
C GLY A 187 22.04 -3.94 -4.98
N LEU A 188 22.03 -4.81 -5.99
CA LEU A 188 21.63 -6.21 -5.82
C LEU A 188 22.74 -7.04 -5.16
N LYS A 189 22.34 -8.00 -4.31
CA LYS A 189 23.23 -9.01 -3.73
C LYS A 189 23.68 -10.00 -4.81
N LYS A 190 24.85 -10.64 -4.62
CA LYS A 190 25.46 -11.56 -5.60
C LYS A 190 24.52 -12.65 -6.14
N ASN A 191 23.58 -13.12 -5.33
CA ASN A 191 22.63 -14.18 -5.66
C ASN A 191 21.27 -13.68 -6.18
N GLN A 192 21.05 -12.37 -6.25
CA GLN A 192 19.81 -11.78 -6.75
C GLN A 192 19.84 -11.65 -8.27
N ASN A 193 18.73 -12.03 -8.90
CA ASN A 193 18.54 -11.88 -10.34
C ASN A 193 17.96 -10.50 -10.64
N ILE A 194 18.47 -9.83 -11.68
CA ILE A 194 18.04 -8.48 -12.05
C ILE A 194 16.53 -8.46 -12.37
N LEU A 195 16.04 -9.39 -13.20
CA LEU A 195 14.65 -9.41 -13.65
C LEU A 195 13.66 -9.65 -12.50
N ASP A 196 14.09 -10.34 -11.43
CA ASP A 196 13.23 -10.62 -10.28
C ASP A 196 13.10 -9.38 -9.35
N HIS A 197 13.93 -8.36 -9.57
CA HIS A 197 13.97 -7.09 -8.83
C HIS A 197 13.73 -5.88 -9.76
N MET A 198 12.90 -6.06 -10.78
CA MET A 198 12.39 -5.00 -11.64
C MET A 198 10.94 -4.66 -11.28
N GLY A 199 10.57 -3.39 -11.38
CA GLY A 199 9.18 -2.95 -11.39
C GLY A 199 8.50 -3.25 -12.73
N SER A 200 7.17 -3.17 -12.76
CA SER A 200 6.35 -3.46 -13.94
C SER A 200 6.74 -2.64 -15.18
N THR A 201 7.07 -1.36 -15.03
CA THR A 201 7.49 -0.49 -16.15
C THR A 201 8.81 -0.97 -16.79
N GLU A 202 9.77 -1.37 -15.96
CA GLU A 202 11.06 -1.87 -16.43
C GLU A 202 10.95 -3.25 -17.08
N LEU A 203 10.10 -4.13 -16.52
CA LEU A 203 9.79 -5.43 -17.12
C LEU A 203 9.12 -5.28 -18.48
N ALA A 204 8.17 -4.35 -18.62
CA ALA A 204 7.52 -4.07 -19.91
C ALA A 204 8.51 -3.60 -20.97
N ALA A 205 9.46 -2.71 -20.63
CA ALA A 205 10.51 -2.28 -21.54
C ALA A 205 11.42 -3.45 -21.98
N ASN A 206 11.77 -4.34 -21.06
CA ASN A 206 12.57 -5.53 -21.37
C ASN A 206 11.80 -6.55 -22.21
N LEU A 207 10.51 -6.75 -21.93
CA LEU A 207 9.62 -7.59 -22.73
C LEU A 207 9.50 -7.06 -24.17
N PHE A 208 9.26 -5.76 -24.31
CA PHE A 208 9.17 -5.15 -25.62
C PHE A 208 10.50 -5.26 -26.40
N ARG A 209 11.64 -4.98 -25.75
CA ARG A 209 12.96 -5.25 -26.36
C ARG A 209 13.11 -6.69 -26.84
N ALA A 210 12.78 -7.66 -26.00
CA ALA A 210 12.97 -9.08 -26.31
C ALA A 210 12.12 -9.52 -27.52
N THR A 211 10.81 -9.24 -27.47
CA THR A 211 9.86 -9.55 -28.56
C THR A 211 10.23 -8.88 -29.87
N GLN A 212 10.56 -7.58 -29.86
CA GLN A 212 10.94 -6.86 -31.08
C GLN A 212 12.28 -7.32 -31.65
N THR A 213 13.22 -7.75 -30.81
CA THR A 213 14.47 -8.36 -31.28
C THR A 213 14.20 -9.69 -31.95
N GLU A 214 13.40 -10.55 -31.31
CA GLU A 214 13.01 -11.85 -31.86
C GLU A 214 12.37 -11.70 -33.24
N GLU A 215 11.34 -10.87 -33.35
CA GLU A 215 10.63 -10.62 -34.61
C GLU A 215 11.57 -10.04 -35.68
N LYS A 216 12.48 -9.14 -35.29
CA LYS A 216 13.44 -8.54 -36.22
C LYS A 216 14.48 -9.53 -36.71
N LEU A 217 14.99 -10.43 -35.85
CA LEU A 217 15.91 -11.49 -36.25
C LEU A 217 15.28 -12.39 -37.31
N LYS A 218 14.02 -12.81 -37.07
CA LYS A 218 13.25 -13.66 -37.98
C LYS A 218 12.93 -12.95 -39.30
N ARG A 219 12.32 -11.76 -39.22
CA ARG A 219 11.87 -10.98 -40.39
C ARG A 219 13.02 -10.60 -41.31
N ASP A 220 14.15 -10.18 -40.74
CA ASP A 220 15.29 -9.69 -41.52
C ASP A 220 16.24 -10.83 -41.95
N GLY A 221 15.92 -12.09 -41.63
CA GLY A 221 16.70 -13.27 -42.03
C GLY A 221 18.12 -13.27 -41.50
N VAL A 222 18.32 -12.77 -40.26
CA VAL A 222 19.65 -12.59 -39.68
C VAL A 222 20.35 -13.95 -39.53
N ASN A 223 21.58 -14.08 -40.03
CA ASN A 223 22.27 -15.37 -40.16
C ASN A 223 23.71 -15.37 -39.60
N SER A 224 24.09 -14.33 -38.85
CA SER A 224 25.37 -14.29 -38.14
C SER A 224 25.22 -13.71 -36.73
N LYS A 225 26.04 -14.21 -35.80
CA LYS A 225 26.05 -13.73 -34.42
C LYS A 225 26.36 -12.24 -34.28
N GLN A 226 27.22 -11.69 -35.16
CA GLN A 226 27.55 -10.26 -35.17
C GLN A 226 26.32 -9.41 -35.53
N GLN A 227 25.57 -9.82 -36.55
CA GLN A 227 24.32 -9.15 -36.92
C GLN A 227 23.24 -9.34 -35.85
N ALA A 228 23.16 -10.52 -35.21
CA ALA A 228 22.22 -10.75 -34.12
C ALA A 228 22.51 -9.82 -32.93
N ASN A 229 23.76 -9.71 -32.53
CA ASN A 229 24.22 -8.79 -31.47
C ASN A 229 23.91 -7.32 -31.81
N THR A 230 24.17 -6.92 -33.05
CA THR A 230 23.89 -5.55 -33.53
C THR A 230 22.38 -5.27 -33.50
N THR A 231 21.58 -6.21 -34.01
CA THR A 231 20.12 -6.14 -34.02
C THR A 231 19.56 -5.95 -32.60
N HIS A 232 20.02 -6.76 -31.66
CA HIS A 232 19.55 -6.69 -30.27
C HIS A 232 19.92 -5.36 -29.60
N PHE A 233 21.13 -4.85 -29.86
CA PHE A 233 21.56 -3.53 -29.40
C PHE A 233 20.70 -2.40 -30.00
N ASP A 234 20.50 -2.42 -31.31
CA ASP A 234 19.74 -1.38 -32.02
C ASP A 234 18.27 -1.33 -31.60
N VAL A 235 17.64 -2.49 -31.41
CA VAL A 235 16.28 -2.59 -30.85
C VAL A 235 16.25 -2.00 -29.45
N GLY A 236 17.19 -2.40 -28.56
CA GLY A 236 17.27 -1.83 -27.21
C GLY A 236 17.43 -0.30 -27.22
N ARG A 237 18.28 0.23 -28.10
CA ARG A 237 18.47 1.68 -28.27
C ARG A 237 17.19 2.37 -28.74
N LYS A 238 16.42 1.74 -29.64
CA LYS A 238 15.15 2.30 -30.14
C LYS A 238 14.10 2.36 -29.04
N VAL A 239 13.97 1.29 -28.25
CA VAL A 239 13.07 1.27 -27.08
C VAL A 239 13.45 2.39 -26.11
N ARG A 240 14.74 2.55 -25.80
CA ARG A 240 15.24 3.64 -24.95
C ARG A 240 14.88 5.02 -25.51
N GLN A 241 15.11 5.26 -26.79
CA GLN A 241 14.76 6.51 -27.46
C GLN A 241 13.27 6.82 -27.30
N THR A 242 12.40 5.83 -27.50
CA THR A 242 10.95 6.01 -27.32
C THR A 242 10.58 6.36 -25.88
N ILE A 243 11.20 5.73 -24.87
CA ILE A 243 10.99 6.10 -23.46
C ILE A 243 11.36 7.58 -23.25
N GLN A 244 12.47 8.03 -23.82
CA GLN A 244 12.94 9.41 -23.70
C GLN A 244 12.00 10.41 -24.39
N GLU A 245 11.56 10.11 -25.61
CA GLU A 245 10.63 10.95 -26.40
C GLU A 245 9.27 11.10 -25.70
N LEU A 246 8.82 10.07 -24.98
CA LEU A 246 7.59 10.10 -24.19
C LEU A 246 7.76 10.78 -22.82
N GLY A 247 8.96 11.25 -22.47
CA GLY A 247 9.26 11.84 -21.15
C GLY A 247 9.26 10.81 -20.01
N GLY A 248 9.44 9.53 -20.32
CA GLY A 248 9.48 8.45 -19.33
C GLY A 248 10.81 8.37 -18.58
N THR A 249 10.76 7.83 -17.36
CA THR A 249 11.96 7.53 -16.56
C THR A 249 12.80 6.43 -17.22
N MET A 250 14.12 6.65 -17.33
CA MET A 250 15.03 5.67 -17.93
C MET A 250 15.09 4.38 -17.10
N PRO A 251 15.25 3.20 -17.72
CA PRO A 251 15.25 1.90 -17.03
C PRO A 251 16.24 1.80 -15.86
N GLU A 252 17.43 2.38 -16.01
CA GLU A 252 18.47 2.39 -14.98
C GLU A 252 18.20 3.31 -13.78
N GLU A 253 17.20 4.18 -13.87
CA GLU A 253 16.76 5.10 -12.81
C GLU A 253 15.45 4.65 -12.15
N LEU A 254 14.82 3.58 -12.66
CA LEU A 254 13.59 3.04 -12.07
C LEU A 254 13.90 2.37 -10.71
N PRO A 255 12.96 2.46 -9.74
CA PRO A 255 13.15 1.92 -8.41
C PRO A 255 13.36 0.41 -8.44
N THR A 256 14.18 -0.09 -7.51
CA THR A 256 14.43 -1.52 -7.31
C THR A 256 13.52 -2.04 -6.19
N PRO A 257 12.53 -2.90 -6.47
CA PRO A 257 11.69 -3.49 -5.44
C PRO A 257 12.48 -4.37 -4.46
N GLN A 258 12.16 -4.22 -3.17
CA GLN A 258 12.79 -5.00 -2.09
C GLN A 258 12.33 -6.46 -2.08
N VAL A 259 11.04 -6.69 -2.40
CA VAL A 259 10.46 -8.02 -2.54
C VAL A 259 10.71 -8.53 -3.95
N SER A 260 11.34 -9.70 -4.06
CA SER A 260 11.60 -10.36 -5.35
C SER A 260 10.34 -11.02 -5.91
N ILE A 261 10.26 -11.14 -7.24
CA ILE A 261 9.14 -11.83 -7.90
C ILE A 261 9.04 -13.30 -7.44
N LYS A 262 10.16 -13.97 -7.16
CA LYS A 262 10.16 -15.33 -6.59
C LYS A 262 9.46 -15.39 -5.23
N GLN A 263 9.63 -14.37 -4.39
CA GLN A 263 8.91 -14.30 -3.11
C GLN A 263 7.41 -14.10 -3.35
N LEU A 264 7.03 -13.25 -4.32
CA LEU A 264 5.63 -13.04 -4.71
C LEU A 264 4.98 -14.35 -5.20
N GLU A 265 5.65 -15.09 -6.08
CA GLU A 265 5.17 -16.39 -6.58
C GLU A 265 4.90 -17.40 -5.46
N ASN A 266 5.76 -17.40 -4.43
CA ASN A 266 5.60 -18.30 -3.28
C ASN A 266 4.43 -17.87 -2.39
N SER A 267 4.22 -16.57 -2.21
CA SER A 267 3.08 -16.05 -1.44
C SER A 267 1.74 -16.41 -2.09
N VAL A 268 1.61 -16.26 -3.42
CA VAL A 268 0.39 -16.63 -4.17
C VAL A 268 0.07 -18.11 -4.00
N LYS A 269 1.08 -18.99 -4.16
CA LYS A 269 0.92 -20.45 -4.00
C LYS A 269 0.52 -20.89 -2.59
N ILE A 270 0.85 -20.11 -1.56
CA ILE A 270 0.44 -20.39 -0.18
C ILE A 270 -1.03 -20.00 0.03
N THR A 271 -1.46 -18.89 -0.56
CA THR A 271 -2.84 -18.41 -0.48
C THR A 271 -3.82 -19.31 -1.24
N GLU A 272 -3.44 -19.86 -2.41
CA GLU A 272 -4.28 -20.80 -3.19
C GLU A 272 -4.43 -22.20 -2.56
N LYS A 273 -3.57 -22.55 -1.59
CA LYS A 273 -3.58 -23.85 -0.90
C LYS A 273 -4.32 -23.84 0.44
N LYS A 274 -4.81 -22.68 0.88
CA LYS A 274 -5.65 -22.52 2.08
C LYS A 274 -7.11 -22.37 1.66
#